data_AF-A0A453KC69-F1
#
_entry.id   AF-A0A453KC69-F1
#
_cell.length_a   1.000
_cell.length_b   1.000
_cell.length_c   1.000
_cell.angle_alpha   90.00
_cell.angle_beta   90.00
_cell.angle_gamma   90.00
#
_symmetry.space_group_name_H-M   'P 1'
#
loop_
_entity.id
_entity.type
_entity.pdbx_description
1 polymer ?
#
loop_
_entity_poly.entity_id
_entity_poly.type
_entity_poly.pdbx_seq_one_letter_code
_entity_poly.pdbx_strand_id
1 'polypeptide(L)'
;RVYMDGCFDMMHYGHCNALRQARALGDQLVVGVVSDDEITANKGPPVTPLNERMVMVGAVKWVDDVIPDAPYAITEDFMNKLFTEYNIDYIIHGDDPCLLPDGTDAYALAKNAGRYKQIKRTEGVSTTDIVGRMLLCVRERSVSDRHNHSSLQRQFSSGHGQKIDDSGSGSGTRISHFLPTSRRIVQFSNSRGPGPDSRIVYIDGAFDLFHAGHVEILRLARGLGDFLLVGIHTDQTIR
;
A
#
# COMPACT_ATOMS: atom_id res chain seq x y z
N ARG A 1 22.11 4.50 -3.59
CA ARG A 1 20.90 3.66 -3.34
C ARG A 1 20.04 4.35 -2.29
N VAL A 2 18.72 4.23 -2.32
CA VAL A 2 17.82 4.79 -1.29
C VAL A 2 17.08 3.67 -0.57
N TYR A 3 16.73 3.92 0.69
CA TYR A 3 15.98 2.98 1.52
C TYR A 3 14.62 3.55 1.89
N MET A 4 13.59 2.73 1.87
CA MET A 4 12.28 3.05 2.43
C MET A 4 11.75 1.83 3.17
N ASP A 5 11.16 2.03 4.32
CA ASP A 5 10.54 0.97 5.10
C ASP A 5 9.08 1.24 5.40
N GLY A 6 8.42 0.19 5.83
CA GLY A 6 7.05 0.26 6.27
C GLY A 6 6.49 -1.11 6.59
N CYS A 7 5.31 -1.07 7.20
CA CYS A 7 4.56 -2.30 7.46
C CYS A 7 4.02 -2.88 6.15
N PHE A 8 3.55 -2.03 5.23
CA PHE A 8 2.87 -2.44 3.97
C PHE A 8 1.69 -3.40 4.19
N ASP A 9 0.98 -3.23 5.31
CA ASP A 9 -0.22 -4.01 5.63
C ASP A 9 -1.41 -3.53 4.79
N MET A 10 -2.16 -4.48 4.21
CA MET A 10 -3.20 -4.22 3.19
C MET A 10 -2.71 -3.23 2.11
N MET A 11 -1.60 -3.61 1.47
CA MET A 11 -0.92 -2.77 0.49
C MET A 11 -1.88 -2.27 -0.62
N HIS A 12 -1.70 -1.03 -1.05
CA HIS A 12 -2.61 -0.34 -1.97
C HIS A 12 -1.85 0.69 -2.81
N TYR A 13 -2.51 1.32 -3.79
CA TYR A 13 -1.84 2.23 -4.74
C TYR A 13 -1.12 3.41 -4.08
N GLY A 14 -1.58 3.86 -2.90
CA GLY A 14 -0.87 4.85 -2.08
C GLY A 14 0.56 4.42 -1.69
N HIS A 15 0.73 3.17 -1.26
CA HIS A 15 2.05 2.58 -0.98
C HIS A 15 2.89 2.50 -2.26
N CYS A 16 2.31 2.03 -3.37
CA CYS A 16 3.00 1.96 -4.66
C CYS A 16 3.48 3.34 -5.14
N ASN A 17 2.67 4.39 -4.96
CA ASN A 17 3.06 5.76 -5.30
C ASN A 17 4.16 6.30 -4.36
N ALA A 18 4.15 5.91 -3.08
CA ALA A 18 5.22 6.26 -2.16
C ALA A 18 6.55 5.61 -2.59
N LEU A 19 6.55 4.32 -2.90
CA LEU A 19 7.71 3.61 -3.44
C LEU A 19 8.18 4.21 -4.78
N ARG A 20 7.26 4.60 -5.67
CA ARG A 20 7.60 5.33 -6.91
C ARG A 20 8.31 6.65 -6.62
N GLN A 21 7.83 7.43 -5.64
CA GLN A 21 8.45 8.70 -5.27
C GLN A 21 9.83 8.48 -4.64
N ALA A 22 9.97 7.49 -3.75
CA ALA A 22 11.26 7.12 -3.17
C ALA A 22 12.25 6.70 -4.24
N ARG A 23 11.86 5.82 -5.17
CA ARG A 23 12.69 5.41 -6.31
C ARG A 23 13.09 6.55 -7.23
N ALA A 24 12.33 7.66 -7.27
CA ALA A 24 12.71 8.83 -8.05
C ALA A 24 13.80 9.70 -7.38
N LEU A 25 14.11 9.46 -6.11
CA LEU A 25 15.15 10.17 -5.34
C LEU A 25 16.52 9.48 -5.40
N GLY A 26 16.64 8.34 -6.08
CA GLY A 26 17.90 7.64 -6.29
C GLY A 26 17.83 6.64 -7.42
N ASP A 27 18.93 5.92 -7.70
CA ASP A 27 19.00 5.00 -8.83
C ASP A 27 18.57 3.57 -8.51
N GLN A 28 18.44 3.23 -7.24
CA GLN A 28 17.95 1.93 -6.76
C GLN A 28 17.22 2.12 -5.45
N LEU A 29 16.10 1.41 -5.27
CA LEU A 29 15.28 1.42 -4.06
C LEU A 29 15.35 0.06 -3.35
N VAL A 30 15.87 0.08 -2.14
CA VAL A 30 15.83 -1.04 -1.20
C VAL A 30 14.66 -0.81 -0.24
N VAL A 31 13.82 -1.82 -0.04
CA VAL A 31 12.63 -1.71 0.82
C VAL A 31 12.73 -2.61 2.03
N GLY A 32 12.62 -2.04 3.23
CA GLY A 32 12.49 -2.81 4.46
C GLY A 32 11.05 -3.13 4.78
N VAL A 33 10.73 -4.41 5.01
CA VAL A 33 9.40 -4.84 5.44
C VAL A 33 9.45 -5.18 6.91
N VAL A 34 8.71 -4.40 7.71
CA VAL A 34 8.71 -4.55 9.17
C VAL A 34 8.12 -5.90 9.59
N SER A 35 8.71 -6.58 10.59
CA SER A 35 8.23 -7.88 11.07
C SER A 35 6.85 -7.80 11.74
N ASP A 36 6.15 -8.94 11.85
CA ASP A 36 4.84 -9.00 12.50
C ASP A 36 4.92 -8.66 14.00
N ASP A 37 6.00 -9.08 14.67
CA ASP A 37 6.25 -8.82 16.09
C ASP A 37 6.49 -7.32 16.35
N GLU A 38 7.33 -6.68 15.54
CA GLU A 38 7.61 -5.24 15.61
C GLU A 38 6.35 -4.41 15.36
N ILE A 39 5.53 -4.81 14.39
CA ILE A 39 4.23 -4.19 14.12
C ILE A 39 3.31 -4.32 15.33
N THR A 40 3.20 -5.53 15.89
CA THR A 40 2.31 -5.82 17.01
C THR A 40 2.67 -5.00 18.24
N ALA A 41 3.96 -4.85 18.54
CA ALA A 41 4.46 -4.07 19.66
C ALA A 41 4.16 -2.57 19.55
N ASN A 42 4.11 -2.01 18.34
CA ASN A 42 4.04 -0.56 18.13
C ASN A 42 2.64 -0.04 17.75
N LYS A 43 1.85 -0.82 17.01
CA LYS A 43 0.55 -0.34 16.48
C LYS A 43 -0.59 -1.37 16.55
N GLY A 44 -0.30 -2.59 16.97
CA GLY A 44 -1.23 -3.73 16.95
C GLY A 44 -0.95 -4.70 15.78
N PRO A 45 -1.52 -5.91 15.83
CA PRO A 45 -1.16 -6.98 14.91
C PRO A 45 -1.55 -6.63 13.46
N PRO A 46 -0.72 -7.01 12.47
CA PRO A 46 -1.05 -6.78 11.06
C PRO A 46 -2.16 -7.74 10.60
N VAL A 47 -2.95 -7.30 9.62
CA VAL A 47 -3.95 -8.17 8.96
C VAL A 47 -3.27 -9.14 7.99
N THR A 48 -2.24 -8.64 7.29
CA THR A 48 -1.51 -9.37 6.25
C THR A 48 -0.19 -9.90 6.85
N PRO A 49 0.07 -11.22 6.82
CA PRO A 49 1.30 -11.78 7.39
C PRO A 49 2.54 -11.35 6.61
N LEU A 50 3.71 -11.39 7.26
CA LEU A 50 4.97 -10.93 6.66
C LEU A 50 5.25 -11.50 5.26
N ASN A 51 5.04 -12.79 5.06
CA ASN A 51 5.29 -13.45 3.77
C ASN A 51 4.47 -12.84 2.63
N GLU A 52 3.19 -12.51 2.88
CA GLU A 52 2.33 -11.89 1.88
C GLU A 52 2.73 -10.43 1.62
N ARG A 53 3.12 -9.70 2.66
CA ARG A 53 3.62 -8.32 2.53
C ARG A 53 4.91 -8.26 1.72
N MET A 54 5.82 -9.23 1.93
CA MET A 54 7.05 -9.39 1.14
C MET A 54 6.76 -9.64 -0.34
N VAL A 55 5.80 -10.54 -0.66
CA VAL A 55 5.37 -10.79 -2.04
C VAL A 55 4.84 -9.52 -2.70
N MET A 56 4.00 -8.78 -1.97
CA MET A 56 3.40 -7.54 -2.48
C MET A 56 4.44 -6.47 -2.77
N VAL A 57 5.36 -6.23 -1.83
CA VAL A 57 6.44 -5.24 -1.99
C VAL A 57 7.38 -5.62 -3.12
N GLY A 58 7.83 -6.89 -3.17
CA GLY A 58 8.73 -7.38 -4.21
C GLY A 58 8.13 -7.36 -5.62
N ALA A 59 6.80 -7.35 -5.75
CA ALA A 59 6.12 -7.25 -7.04
C ALA A 59 6.03 -5.82 -7.59
N VAL A 60 6.34 -4.80 -6.79
CA VAL A 60 6.29 -3.41 -7.23
C VAL A 60 7.49 -3.10 -8.12
N LYS A 61 7.21 -2.72 -9.38
CA LYS A 61 8.24 -2.47 -10.42
C LYS A 61 9.33 -1.42 -10.11
N TRP A 62 9.17 -0.65 -9.03
CA TRP A 62 10.13 0.36 -8.58
C TRP A 62 11.03 -0.11 -7.45
N VAL A 63 10.77 -1.30 -6.91
CA VAL A 63 11.53 -1.93 -5.83
C VAL A 63 12.62 -2.79 -6.45
N ASP A 64 13.86 -2.54 -6.07
CA ASP A 64 15.02 -3.27 -6.59
C ASP A 64 15.43 -4.42 -5.65
N ASP A 65 15.41 -4.19 -4.33
CA ASP A 65 15.72 -5.19 -3.30
C ASP A 65 14.75 -5.08 -2.12
N VAL A 66 14.52 -6.19 -1.39
CA VAL A 66 13.67 -6.23 -0.20
C VAL A 66 14.43 -6.82 0.99
N ILE A 67 14.40 -6.12 2.12
CA ILE A 67 14.97 -6.56 3.40
C ILE A 67 13.80 -7.05 4.29
N PRO A 68 13.74 -8.35 4.64
CA PRO A 68 12.76 -8.83 5.60
C PRO A 68 13.13 -8.41 7.03
N ASP A 69 12.17 -8.49 7.94
CA ASP A 69 12.37 -8.29 9.37
C ASP A 69 13.07 -6.97 9.72
N ALA A 70 12.71 -5.90 9.00
CA ALA A 70 13.18 -4.57 9.34
C ALA A 70 12.62 -4.14 10.72
N PRO A 71 13.41 -3.41 11.54
CA PRO A 71 12.91 -2.88 12.81
C PRO A 71 11.86 -1.79 12.56
N TYR A 72 10.95 -1.56 13.52
CA TYR A 72 9.95 -0.50 13.38
C TYR A 72 10.56 0.91 13.42
N ALA A 73 11.59 1.10 14.25
CA ALA A 73 12.39 2.32 14.30
C ALA A 73 13.82 2.06 13.81
N ILE A 74 14.41 3.08 13.20
CA ILE A 74 15.79 3.03 12.76
C ILE A 74 16.69 3.08 14.01
N THR A 75 17.30 1.95 14.36
CA THR A 75 18.30 1.83 15.42
C THR A 75 19.69 2.22 14.91
N GLU A 76 20.64 2.50 15.80
CA GLU A 76 22.03 2.80 15.40
C GLU A 76 22.67 1.65 14.62
N ASP A 77 22.51 0.41 15.11
CA ASP A 77 23.06 -0.79 14.46
C ASP A 77 22.46 -0.99 13.07
N PHE A 78 21.13 -0.85 12.94
CA PHE A 78 20.47 -1.02 11.65
C PHE A 78 20.82 0.12 10.69
N MET A 79 20.90 1.36 11.17
CA MET A 79 21.35 2.50 10.37
C MET A 79 22.79 2.30 9.86
N ASN A 80 23.69 1.82 10.71
CA ASN A 80 25.05 1.48 10.33
C ASN A 80 25.04 0.42 9.24
N LYS A 81 24.27 -0.67 9.41
CA LYS A 81 24.10 -1.72 8.41
C LYS A 81 23.60 -1.17 7.07
N LEU A 82 22.58 -0.30 7.08
CA LEU A 82 22.06 0.34 5.87
C LEU A 82 23.16 1.12 5.14
N PHE A 83 23.98 1.86 5.87
CA PHE A 83 24.98 2.73 5.27
C PHE A 83 26.25 2.02 4.83
N THR A 84 26.70 0.99 5.57
CA THR A 84 27.97 0.30 5.31
C THR A 84 27.81 -0.94 4.46
N GLU A 85 26.79 -1.78 4.73
CA GLU A 85 26.59 -3.04 4.02
C GLU A 85 25.71 -2.86 2.78
N TYR A 86 24.59 -2.14 2.91
CA TYR A 86 23.64 -1.94 1.81
C TYR A 86 23.95 -0.72 0.94
N ASN A 87 24.97 0.08 1.29
CA ASN A 87 25.38 1.30 0.58
C ASN A 87 24.20 2.26 0.33
N ILE A 88 23.35 2.44 1.35
CA ILE A 88 22.22 3.37 1.32
C ILE A 88 22.72 4.79 1.53
N ASP A 89 22.29 5.70 0.67
CA ASP A 89 22.59 7.13 0.70
C ASP A 89 21.64 7.91 1.60
N TYR A 90 20.34 7.63 1.47
CA TYR A 90 19.26 8.30 2.17
C TYR A 90 18.14 7.33 2.56
N ILE A 91 17.57 7.57 3.73
CA ILE A 91 16.32 6.95 4.22
C ILE A 91 15.15 7.87 3.83
N ILE A 92 14.14 7.31 3.19
CA ILE A 92 12.99 8.02 2.62
C ILE A 92 11.74 7.57 3.35
N HIS A 93 10.91 8.51 3.81
CA HIS A 93 9.61 8.20 4.40
C HIS A 93 8.55 9.25 4.02
N GLY A 94 7.28 8.94 4.29
CA GLY A 94 6.19 9.90 4.19
C GLY A 94 6.37 11.10 5.13
N ASP A 95 5.62 12.17 4.86
CA ASP A 95 5.55 13.39 5.67
C ASP A 95 4.70 13.26 6.95
N ASP A 96 4.02 12.13 7.13
CA ASP A 96 3.31 11.80 8.38
C ASP A 96 4.30 11.58 9.54
N PRO A 97 3.99 12.11 10.75
CA PRO A 97 4.77 11.79 11.94
C PRO A 97 4.75 10.29 12.25
N CYS A 98 5.93 9.69 12.40
CA CYS A 98 6.10 8.31 12.83
C CYS A 98 6.62 8.29 14.27
N LEU A 99 5.69 8.22 15.22
CA LEU A 99 6.00 8.25 16.64
C LEU A 99 5.99 6.84 17.22
N LEU A 100 6.94 6.59 18.12
CA LEU A 100 7.00 5.41 18.96
C LEU A 100 6.02 5.53 20.15
N PRO A 101 5.72 4.43 20.87
CA PRO A 101 4.82 4.47 22.03
C PRO A 101 5.21 5.46 23.13
N ASP A 102 6.50 5.80 23.24
CA ASP A 102 7.05 6.80 24.16
C ASP A 102 6.97 8.24 23.62
N GLY A 103 6.44 8.44 22.42
CA GLY A 103 6.31 9.73 21.74
C GLY A 103 7.54 10.20 20.97
N THR A 104 8.62 9.40 20.95
CA THR A 104 9.84 9.74 20.19
C THR A 104 9.67 9.45 18.69
N ASP A 105 10.47 10.12 17.87
CA ASP A 105 10.42 9.98 16.40
C ASP A 105 11.24 8.75 15.95
N ALA A 106 10.59 7.80 15.27
CA ALA A 106 11.20 6.56 14.79
C ALA A 106 12.37 6.77 13.82
N TYR A 107 12.50 7.97 13.24
CA TYR A 107 13.55 8.35 12.29
C TYR A 107 14.49 9.43 12.83
N ALA A 108 14.47 9.72 14.13
CA ALA A 108 15.31 10.77 14.74
C ALA A 108 16.80 10.61 14.39
N LEU A 109 17.34 9.39 14.45
CA LEU A 109 18.74 9.11 14.12
C LEU A 109 19.08 9.47 12.67
N ALA A 110 18.24 9.05 11.72
CA ALA A 110 18.42 9.35 10.30
C ALA A 110 18.33 10.87 10.00
N LYS A 111 17.43 11.57 10.70
CA LYS A 111 17.27 13.02 10.61
C LYS A 111 18.49 13.76 11.16
N ASN A 112 18.97 13.38 12.34
CA ASN A 112 20.16 13.96 12.98
C ASN A 112 21.43 13.73 12.14
N ALA A 113 21.52 12.60 11.44
CA ALA A 113 22.60 12.32 10.50
C ALA A 113 22.51 13.13 9.18
N GLY A 114 21.43 13.87 8.93
CA GLY A 114 21.20 14.60 7.69
C GLY A 114 20.90 13.70 6.48
N ARG A 115 20.54 12.44 6.71
CA ARG A 115 20.35 11.39 5.69
C ARG A 115 18.89 10.94 5.57
N TYR A 116 17.96 11.83 5.87
CA TYR A 116 16.52 11.60 5.78
C TYR A 116 15.88 12.50 4.73
N LYS A 117 14.95 11.98 3.93
CA LYS A 117 14.15 12.74 2.96
C LYS A 117 12.68 12.39 3.09
N GLN A 118 11.82 13.37 2.82
CA GLN A 118 10.38 13.20 2.87
C GLN A 118 9.76 13.17 1.48
N ILE A 119 8.71 12.38 1.34
CA ILE A 119 7.84 12.33 0.16
C ILE A 119 6.39 12.57 0.58
N LYS A 120 5.57 13.06 -0.35
CA LYS A 120 4.19 13.41 -0.05
C LYS A 120 3.30 12.18 0.04
N ARG A 121 2.41 12.18 1.03
CA ARG A 121 1.30 11.24 1.12
C ARG A 121 0.43 11.26 -0.15
N THR A 122 -0.12 10.10 -0.50
CA THR A 122 -1.03 9.97 -1.64
C THR A 122 -2.46 10.23 -1.20
N GLU A 123 -3.07 11.30 -1.74
CA GLU A 123 -4.48 11.61 -1.52
C GLU A 123 -5.44 10.55 -2.11
N GLY A 124 -6.57 10.36 -1.44
CA GLY A 124 -7.69 9.53 -1.92
C GLY A 124 -7.61 8.04 -1.55
N VAL A 125 -6.63 7.62 -0.76
CA VAL A 125 -6.57 6.27 -0.18
C VAL A 125 -5.81 6.22 1.13
N SER A 126 -6.30 5.39 2.04
CA SER A 126 -5.56 4.91 3.21
C SER A 126 -6.07 3.54 3.62
N THR A 127 -5.31 2.80 4.40
CA THR A 127 -5.76 1.56 5.03
C THR A 127 -7.06 1.78 5.83
N THR A 128 -7.16 2.88 6.58
CA THR A 128 -8.37 3.25 7.33
C THR A 128 -9.59 3.47 6.42
N ASP A 129 -9.40 4.16 5.30
CA ASP A 129 -10.44 4.36 4.29
C ASP A 129 -10.91 3.03 3.69
N ILE A 130 -10.00 2.15 3.29
CA ILE A 130 -10.33 0.82 2.77
C ILE A 130 -11.12 -0.02 3.81
N VAL A 131 -10.66 -0.05 5.07
CA VAL A 131 -11.37 -0.72 6.16
C VAL A 131 -12.77 -0.12 6.34
N GLY A 132 -12.89 1.21 6.30
CA GLY A 132 -14.18 1.90 6.35
C GLY A 132 -15.14 1.44 5.26
N ARG A 133 -14.66 1.28 4.02
CA ARG A 133 -15.46 0.75 2.90
C ARG A 133 -15.90 -0.69 3.14
N MET A 134 -15.00 -1.55 3.62
CA MET A 134 -15.33 -2.94 3.97
C MET A 134 -16.44 -3.02 5.03
N LEU A 135 -16.34 -2.19 6.08
CA LEU A 135 -17.34 -2.14 7.16
C LEU A 135 -18.71 -1.68 6.65
N LEU A 136 -18.75 -0.76 5.67
CA LEU A 136 -20.01 -0.33 5.05
C LEU A 136 -20.66 -1.45 4.23
N CYS A 137 -19.88 -2.22 3.47
CA CYS A 137 -20.38 -3.40 2.75
C CYS A 137 -21.01 -4.44 3.69
N VAL A 138 -20.43 -4.66 4.88
CA VAL A 138 -21.02 -5.55 5.90
C VAL A 138 -22.32 -4.98 6.45
N ARG A 139 -22.37 -3.66 6.70
CA ARG A 139 -23.56 -2.99 7.22
C ARG A 139 -24.73 -3.06 6.23
N GLU A 140 -24.50 -2.80 4.95
CA GLU A 140 -25.53 -2.88 3.91
C GLU A 140 -26.14 -4.29 3.84
N ARG A 141 -25.29 -5.33 3.80
CA ARG A 141 -25.75 -6.74 3.87
C ARG A 141 -26.57 -7.00 5.14
N SER A 142 -26.11 -6.49 6.28
CA SER A 142 -26.84 -6.65 7.54
C SER A 142 -28.18 -5.91 7.56
N VAL A 143 -28.36 -4.79 6.83
CA VAL A 143 -29.66 -4.09 6.73
C VAL A 143 -30.60 -4.86 5.80
N SER A 144 -30.09 -5.45 4.72
CA SER A 144 -30.84 -6.40 3.89
C SER A 144 -31.27 -7.64 4.69
N ASP A 145 -30.46 -8.09 5.65
CA ASP A 145 -30.74 -9.25 6.53
C ASP A 145 -31.48 -8.89 7.84
N ARG A 146 -31.61 -7.61 8.20
CA ARG A 146 -32.23 -7.14 9.46
C ARG A 146 -33.75 -7.07 9.43
N HIS A 147 -34.35 -8.20 9.08
CA HIS A 147 -35.47 -8.72 9.88
C HIS A 147 -35.01 -9.35 11.20
N ASN A 148 -33.70 -9.41 11.53
CA ASN A 148 -33.27 -9.82 12.87
C ASN A 148 -31.93 -9.20 13.36
N HIS A 149 -31.98 -8.68 14.58
CA HIS A 149 -30.88 -8.33 15.50
C HIS A 149 -30.05 -7.03 15.32
N SER A 150 -30.34 -6.09 16.21
CA SER A 150 -29.70 -4.79 16.40
C SER A 150 -28.81 -4.76 17.66
N SER A 151 -27.48 -4.76 17.54
CA SER A 151 -26.60 -4.48 18.70
C SER A 151 -25.10 -4.33 18.39
N LEU A 152 -24.66 -3.39 17.55
CA LEU A 152 -23.20 -3.06 17.45
C LEU A 152 -22.88 -1.55 17.36
N GLN A 153 -23.83 -0.67 17.71
CA GLN A 153 -23.76 0.75 17.34
C GLN A 153 -22.92 1.66 18.27
N ARG A 154 -22.15 1.18 19.26
CA ARG A 154 -21.73 2.10 20.36
C ARG A 154 -20.27 2.20 20.78
N GLN A 155 -19.28 1.72 20.02
CA GLN A 155 -17.89 1.70 20.54
C GLN A 155 -16.80 2.48 19.81
N PHE A 156 -17.06 3.21 18.72
CA PHE A 156 -15.96 3.88 17.98
C PHE A 156 -16.11 5.39 17.74
N SER A 157 -17.06 6.09 18.37
CA SER A 157 -17.17 7.55 18.24
C SER A 157 -16.53 8.29 19.42
N SER A 158 -15.20 8.32 19.43
CA SER A 158 -14.42 9.38 20.06
C SER A 158 -13.46 9.97 19.03
N GLY A 159 -14.01 10.71 18.08
CA GLY A 159 -13.24 11.36 17.03
C GLY A 159 -14.15 12.25 16.18
N HIS A 160 -13.84 13.54 16.17
CA HIS A 160 -14.61 14.62 15.56
C HIS A 160 -14.77 14.38 14.04
N GLY A 161 -16.00 14.12 13.57
CA GLY A 161 -16.31 13.95 12.15
C GLY A 161 -17.60 14.69 11.80
N GLN A 162 -17.50 15.58 10.81
CA GLN A 162 -18.63 16.31 10.24
C GLN A 162 -19.73 15.33 9.77
N LYS A 163 -20.99 15.69 10.04
CA LYS A 163 -22.16 15.02 9.48
C LYS A 163 -22.13 15.16 7.96
N ILE A 164 -22.06 14.05 7.24
CA ILE A 164 -22.27 14.01 5.80
C ILE A 164 -23.76 13.73 5.57
N ASP A 165 -24.44 14.64 4.89
CA ASP A 165 -25.85 14.55 4.54
C ASP A 165 -26.07 13.42 3.52
N ASP A 166 -26.75 12.37 3.96
CA ASP A 166 -27.15 11.20 3.17
C ASP A 166 -28.39 11.55 2.34
N SER A 167 -28.19 12.27 1.24
CA SER A 167 -29.25 12.65 0.29
C SER A 167 -28.85 12.31 -1.15
N GLY A 168 -28.69 11.02 -1.41
CA GLY A 168 -28.49 10.50 -2.76
C GLY A 168 -28.92 9.04 -2.86
N SER A 169 -30.09 8.80 -3.44
CA SER A 169 -30.66 7.47 -3.68
C SER A 169 -29.87 6.66 -4.72
N GLY A 170 -28.68 6.18 -4.34
CA GLY A 170 -27.86 5.27 -5.14
C GLY A 170 -27.36 4.12 -4.25
N SER A 171 -27.93 2.93 -4.44
CA SER A 171 -27.57 1.68 -3.75
C SER A 171 -26.18 1.18 -4.17
N GLY A 172 -25.12 1.90 -3.81
CA GLY A 172 -23.76 1.42 -4.01
C GLY A 172 -22.73 2.27 -3.27
N THR A 173 -21.72 1.60 -2.73
CA THR A 173 -20.54 2.18 -2.07
C THR A 173 -19.67 2.99 -3.05
N ARG A 174 -20.18 4.12 -3.55
CA ARG A 174 -19.36 5.15 -4.21
C ARG A 174 -18.67 6.00 -3.16
N ILE A 175 -17.66 5.44 -2.51
CA ILE A 175 -16.91 6.16 -1.48
C ILE A 175 -15.43 6.07 -1.80
N SER A 176 -15.06 6.48 -3.02
CA SER A 176 -13.68 6.78 -3.35
C SER A 176 -13.58 8.25 -3.72
N HIS A 177 -12.78 9.01 -2.97
CA HIS A 177 -12.44 10.39 -3.30
C HIS A 177 -11.21 10.46 -4.24
N PHE A 178 -10.82 9.34 -4.85
CA PHE A 178 -9.71 9.29 -5.79
C PHE A 178 -10.01 10.12 -7.04
N LEU A 179 -9.09 11.02 -7.39
CA LEU A 179 -9.14 11.81 -8.61
C LEU A 179 -8.18 11.21 -9.66
N PRO A 180 -8.66 10.37 -10.59
CA PRO A 180 -7.83 9.86 -11.68
C PRO A 180 -7.44 11.02 -12.58
N THR A 181 -6.13 11.18 -12.83
CA THR A 181 -5.61 12.15 -13.81
C THR A 181 -4.74 11.42 -14.81
N SER A 182 -4.69 11.92 -16.05
CA SER A 182 -3.78 11.40 -17.09
C SER A 182 -2.33 11.37 -16.60
N ARG A 183 -1.92 12.37 -15.82
CA ARG A 183 -0.60 12.44 -15.18
C ARG A 183 -0.33 11.24 -14.27
N ARG A 184 -1.28 10.84 -13.43
CA ARG A 184 -1.13 9.66 -12.55
C ARG A 184 -1.02 8.38 -13.36
N ILE A 185 -1.84 8.22 -14.41
CA ILE A 185 -1.77 7.07 -15.31
C ILE A 185 -0.39 6.98 -15.95
N VAL A 186 0.13 8.08 -16.50
CA VAL A 186 1.47 8.12 -17.10
C VAL A 186 2.55 7.74 -16.08
N GLN A 187 2.48 8.28 -14.86
CA GLN A 187 3.43 7.96 -13.78
C GLN A 187 3.46 6.47 -13.40
N PHE A 188 2.32 5.78 -13.52
CA PHE A 188 2.19 4.35 -13.20
C PHE A 188 2.35 3.44 -14.42
N SER A 189 2.25 3.97 -15.64
CA SER A 189 2.41 3.23 -16.88
C SER A 189 3.87 2.84 -17.14
N ASN A 190 4.08 1.80 -17.94
CA ASN A 190 5.36 1.56 -18.62
C ASN A 190 5.25 2.16 -20.02
N SER A 191 6.29 2.86 -20.49
CA SER A 191 6.30 3.44 -21.85
C SER A 191 6.63 2.42 -22.94
N ARG A 192 6.51 1.11 -22.67
CA ARG A 192 6.91 0.02 -23.57
C ARG A 192 5.69 -0.81 -23.96
N GLY A 193 5.50 -1.01 -25.26
CA GLY A 193 4.50 -1.94 -25.82
C GLY A 193 5.13 -3.27 -26.22
N PRO A 194 4.32 -4.24 -26.69
CA PRO A 194 4.83 -5.49 -27.26
C PRO A 194 5.63 -5.22 -28.54
N GLY A 195 6.68 -6.01 -28.77
CA GLY A 195 7.40 -6.01 -30.03
C GLY A 195 6.61 -6.74 -31.13
N PRO A 196 7.04 -6.65 -32.40
CA PRO A 196 6.33 -7.25 -33.55
C PRO A 196 6.08 -8.76 -33.40
N ASP A 197 7.03 -9.48 -32.80
CA ASP A 197 6.98 -10.94 -32.66
C ASP A 197 6.72 -11.41 -31.21
N SER A 198 6.33 -10.49 -30.32
CA SER A 198 6.10 -10.82 -28.92
C SER A 198 4.88 -11.72 -28.72
N ARG A 199 5.03 -12.80 -27.96
CA ARG A 199 3.88 -13.59 -27.49
C ARG A 199 3.10 -12.79 -26.44
N ILE A 200 1.93 -12.29 -26.82
CA ILE A 200 1.03 -11.56 -25.92
C ILE A 200 0.16 -12.54 -25.16
N VAL A 201 0.17 -12.45 -23.83
CA VAL A 201 -0.71 -13.18 -22.92
C VAL A 201 -1.77 -12.20 -22.42
N TYR A 202 -3.03 -12.62 -22.42
CA TYR A 202 -4.14 -11.85 -21.88
C TYR A 202 -4.74 -12.58 -20.67
N ILE A 203 -5.03 -11.81 -19.62
CA ILE A 203 -5.78 -12.25 -18.45
C ILE A 203 -6.69 -11.10 -18.01
N ASP A 204 -7.89 -11.41 -17.55
CA ASP A 204 -8.84 -10.40 -17.07
C ASP A 204 -9.50 -10.80 -15.76
N GLY A 205 -10.05 -9.81 -15.08
CA GLY A 205 -10.74 -10.00 -13.81
C GLY A 205 -11.10 -8.68 -13.14
N ALA A 206 -11.66 -8.79 -11.94
CA ALA A 206 -11.99 -7.63 -11.12
C ALA A 206 -10.72 -6.95 -10.58
N PHE A 207 -9.76 -7.75 -10.11
CA PHE A 207 -8.57 -7.28 -9.39
C PHE A 207 -8.88 -6.32 -8.22
N ASP A 208 -10.05 -6.49 -7.61
CA ASP A 208 -10.45 -5.74 -6.42
C ASP A 208 -9.57 -6.14 -5.23
N LEU A 209 -9.23 -5.15 -4.40
CA LEU A 209 -8.26 -5.28 -3.31
C LEU A 209 -7.00 -6.08 -3.72
N PHE A 210 -6.32 -5.62 -4.78
CA PHE A 210 -5.14 -6.28 -5.34
C PHE A 210 -4.16 -6.78 -4.25
N HIS A 211 -3.87 -8.08 -4.26
CA HIS A 211 -3.24 -8.82 -3.14
C HIS A 211 -2.26 -9.89 -3.63
N ALA A 212 -1.58 -10.60 -2.72
CA ALA A 212 -0.49 -11.53 -3.05
C ALA A 212 -0.92 -12.66 -4.03
N GLY A 213 -2.15 -13.18 -3.88
CA GLY A 213 -2.72 -14.11 -4.86
C GLY A 213 -2.82 -13.54 -6.29
N HIS A 214 -3.18 -12.26 -6.45
CA HIS A 214 -3.19 -11.59 -7.75
C HIS A 214 -1.77 -11.41 -8.31
N VAL A 215 -0.80 -11.10 -7.46
CA VAL A 215 0.62 -11.05 -7.86
C VAL A 215 1.06 -12.40 -8.43
N GLU A 216 0.72 -13.49 -7.75
CA GLU A 216 1.16 -14.83 -8.15
C GLU A 216 0.53 -15.27 -9.48
N ILE A 217 -0.78 -15.08 -9.67
CA ILE A 217 -1.44 -15.42 -10.94
C ILE A 217 -0.89 -14.58 -12.11
N LEU A 218 -0.61 -13.29 -11.89
CA LEU A 218 -0.03 -12.43 -12.91
C LEU A 218 1.43 -12.80 -13.20
N ARG A 219 2.20 -13.23 -12.20
CA ARG A 219 3.57 -13.73 -12.39
C ARG A 219 3.57 -14.98 -13.26
N LEU A 220 2.68 -15.93 -12.98
CA LEU A 220 2.51 -17.14 -13.78
C LEU A 220 2.08 -16.81 -15.21
N ALA A 221 1.07 -15.94 -15.38
CA ALA A 221 0.60 -15.50 -16.69
C ALA A 221 1.71 -14.78 -17.48
N ARG A 222 2.48 -13.90 -16.83
CA ARG A 222 3.62 -13.20 -17.44
C ARG A 222 4.70 -14.16 -17.94
N GLY A 223 4.89 -15.29 -17.25
CA GLY A 223 5.84 -16.34 -17.63
C GLY A 223 5.43 -17.15 -18.87
N LEU A 224 4.18 -17.03 -19.33
CA LEU A 224 3.69 -17.73 -20.52
C LEU A 224 3.98 -16.96 -21.83
N GLY A 225 4.52 -15.75 -21.79
CA GLY A 225 4.83 -14.99 -23.01
C GLY A 225 5.79 -13.84 -22.78
N ASP A 226 5.85 -12.91 -23.73
CA ASP A 226 6.78 -11.76 -23.73
C ASP A 226 6.11 -10.47 -23.26
N PHE A 227 4.77 -10.43 -23.31
CA PHE A 227 4.00 -9.27 -22.88
C PHE A 227 2.70 -9.74 -22.22
N LEU A 228 2.36 -9.17 -21.07
CA LEU A 228 1.11 -9.45 -20.35
C LEU A 228 0.17 -8.26 -20.47
N LEU A 229 -1.01 -8.48 -21.02
CA LEU A 229 -2.12 -7.54 -21.05
C LEU A 229 -3.14 -7.96 -19.99
N VAL A 230 -3.47 -7.04 -19.08
CA VAL A 230 -4.41 -7.28 -17.99
C VAL A 230 -5.68 -6.48 -18.22
N GLY A 231 -6.80 -7.17 -18.47
CA GLY A 231 -8.13 -6.56 -18.59
C GLY A 231 -8.74 -6.33 -17.21
N ILE A 232 -9.16 -5.11 -16.92
CA ILE A 232 -9.88 -4.77 -15.69
C ILE A 232 -11.37 -4.67 -16.01
N HIS A 233 -12.18 -5.51 -15.35
CA HIS A 233 -13.64 -5.46 -15.49
C HIS A 233 -14.19 -4.13 -15.01
N THR A 234 -15.31 -3.69 -15.60
CA THR A 234 -15.97 -2.46 -15.17
C THR A 234 -16.69 -2.67 -13.83
N ASP A 235 -16.86 -1.60 -13.05
CA ASP A 235 -17.66 -1.65 -11.81
C ASP A 235 -19.08 -2.19 -12.04
N GLN A 236 -19.66 -2.00 -13.23
CA GLN A 236 -20.98 -2.53 -13.58
C GLN A 236 -20.96 -4.04 -13.79
N THR A 237 -19.85 -4.59 -14.30
CA THR A 237 -19.68 -6.03 -14.54
C THR A 237 -19.49 -6.81 -13.24
N ILE A 238 -18.88 -6.19 -12.22
CA ILE A 238 -18.58 -6.84 -10.94
C ILE A 238 -19.76 -6.82 -9.95
N ARG A 239 -20.75 -5.95 -10.17
CA ARG A 239 -21.94 -5.82 -9.30
C ARG A 239 -22.96 -6.94 -9.47
#